data_AF-A0A661ZV91-F1
#
_entry.id   AF-A0A661ZV91-F1
#
_cell.length_a   1.000
_cell.length_b   1.000
_cell.length_c   1.000
_cell.angle_alpha   90.00
_cell.angle_beta   90.00
_cell.angle_gamma   90.00
#
_symmetry.space_group_name_H-M   'P 1'
#
loop_
_entity.id
_entity.type
_entity.pdbx_description
1 polymer ?
#
loop_
_entity_poly.entity_id
_entity_poly.type
_entity_poly.pdbx_seq_one_letter_code
_entity_poly.pdbx_strand_id
1 'polypeptide(L)'
;MYKNNNILNIGLLAILFSFSLVLKAQVSINTTGNDPESSAMLDVSGTDKGLLIPRMTTDERLAIVNPANGLLVYDTWEECFWHYNDLWGEWQKVGRSATLDVEAASEINELNDARYTGNSIYLGQGSGSLDDGNSRQNVGVGKNALSVNSSGENNTAMGTNALINNNTGSNNIAVGTWAGGSNSLGSSNVAIGHSALLYNTDGNSNVAIGSKALYMSVHQSNQIAIGDSALFSNTNGNSNIAIGKKSLANNGFGRHNTAIGNAVLCNSLSVHDQVAIGDSALFSNINGSKNTAIGARTLMANLHQSGNTAIGYFALKDNTERNNTAIGAESMRFNTIGMYNVAIGSATLKANRTGQSNVAIGTFAMSQNKEKSANTAIGFMALNTSNEDTVVSNNTAVGYKALKGGYPIEECTGQNNTAIGSESMQHNTGGIGNTTTGMQSLTNNTTGSYNCAIGLRTMSENTIGNNNVATGAWALSSNIEADGNTAIGSASLYNNIGNYNTAVGMESMGFNIDGRNNTAVGKQSLPNNTDGDNNTSI
;
A
#
# COMPACT_ATOMS: atom_id res chain seq x y z
N MET A 1 122.00 -36.57 49.59
CA MET A 1 121.73 -35.94 50.90
C MET A 1 120.39 -35.22 50.77
N TYR A 2 119.30 -35.71 51.37
CA TYR A 2 118.71 -35.20 52.63
C TYR A 2 118.61 -33.66 52.65
N LYS A 3 117.48 -32.98 52.92
CA LYS A 3 116.14 -33.35 53.40
C LYS A 3 115.25 -32.08 53.30
N ASN A 4 113.94 -32.29 53.11
CA ASN A 4 112.83 -31.33 53.27
C ASN A 4 112.91 -30.42 54.51
N ASN A 5 112.39 -29.19 54.38
CA ASN A 5 111.21 -28.68 55.10
C ASN A 5 111.02 -27.18 54.76
N ASN A 6 109.93 -26.68 54.17
CA ASN A 6 108.49 -26.81 54.41
C ASN A 6 107.91 -25.52 55.01
N ILE A 7 106.99 -24.92 54.26
CA ILE A 7 105.71 -24.37 54.76
C ILE A 7 105.81 -23.07 55.57
N LEU A 8 106.33 -21.97 55.00
CA LEU A 8 105.96 -20.63 55.50
C LEU A 8 105.66 -19.56 54.44
N ASN A 9 106.06 -19.74 53.18
CA ASN A 9 105.86 -18.70 52.14
C ASN A 9 104.79 -19.02 51.08
N ILE A 10 104.04 -20.13 51.22
CA ILE A 10 102.95 -20.49 50.30
C ILE A 10 101.58 -19.96 50.80
N GLY A 11 101.44 -19.70 52.11
CA GLY A 11 100.22 -19.11 52.68
C GLY A 11 100.07 -17.61 52.42
N LEU A 12 101.18 -16.87 52.29
CA LEU A 12 101.16 -15.41 52.08
C LEU A 12 101.05 -15.02 50.60
N LEU A 13 101.46 -15.90 49.68
CA LEU A 13 101.36 -15.67 48.23
C LEU A 13 99.99 -16.08 47.66
N ALA A 14 99.25 -16.96 48.33
CA ALA A 14 97.91 -17.37 47.93
C ALA A 14 96.78 -16.42 48.41
N ILE A 15 97.06 -15.53 49.37
CA ILE A 15 96.09 -14.55 49.90
C ILE A 15 96.12 -13.22 49.11
N LEU A 16 97.16 -12.97 48.30
CA LEU A 16 97.28 -11.77 47.46
C LEU A 16 96.72 -11.91 46.04
N PHE A 17 96.24 -13.10 45.65
CA PHE A 17 95.65 -13.35 44.32
C PHE A 17 94.12 -13.58 44.31
N SER A 18 93.45 -13.46 45.46
CA SER A 18 91.99 -13.67 45.56
C SER A 18 91.16 -12.37 45.64
N PHE A 19 91.79 -11.20 45.52
CA PHE A 19 91.09 -9.94 45.28
C PHE A 19 91.33 -9.47 43.84
N SER A 20 90.75 -10.19 42.88
CA SER A 20 90.46 -9.58 41.58
C SER A 20 89.35 -8.55 41.80
N LEU A 21 89.73 -7.30 42.00
CA LEU A 21 88.85 -6.16 41.80
C LEU A 21 88.34 -6.23 40.36
N VAL A 22 87.06 -6.56 40.17
CA VAL A 22 86.39 -6.48 38.87
C VAL A 22 86.26 -4.98 38.57
N LEU A 23 87.22 -4.44 37.83
CA LEU A 23 87.08 -3.13 37.20
C LEU A 23 86.04 -3.29 36.08
N LYS A 24 84.79 -2.89 36.34
CA LYS A 24 83.75 -2.78 35.32
C LYS A 24 84.05 -1.56 34.44
N ALA A 25 83.94 -1.70 33.12
CA ALA A 25 84.14 -0.60 32.15
C ALA A 25 82.87 0.26 31.98
N GLN A 26 81.73 -0.19 32.53
CA GLN A 26 80.45 0.51 32.50
C GLN A 26 80.38 1.59 33.58
N VAL A 27 79.74 2.71 33.24
CA VAL A 27 79.45 3.79 34.19
C VAL A 27 77.95 3.77 34.48
N SER A 28 77.58 3.55 35.75
CA SER A 28 76.24 3.89 36.24
C SER A 28 76.23 5.32 36.79
N ILE A 29 75.19 6.08 36.45
CA ILE A 29 74.89 7.38 37.05
C ILE A 29 73.52 7.24 37.69
N ASN A 30 73.51 6.92 38.98
CA ASN A 30 72.28 6.75 39.76
C ASN A 30 72.44 7.23 41.20
N THR A 31 71.32 7.42 41.88
CA THR A 31 71.25 7.81 43.29
C THR A 31 71.03 6.62 44.23
N THR A 32 70.89 5.41 43.69
CA THR A 32 70.51 4.19 44.43
C THR A 32 71.71 3.28 44.75
N GLY A 33 72.86 3.51 44.13
CA GLY A 33 74.06 2.68 44.27
C GLY A 33 74.00 1.36 43.50
N ASN A 34 73.04 1.21 42.57
CA ASN A 34 72.91 0.00 41.77
C ASN A 34 74.05 -0.14 40.76
N ASP A 35 74.44 -1.39 40.51
CA ASP A 35 75.33 -1.74 39.41
C ASP A 35 74.72 -1.36 38.05
N PRO A 36 75.53 -0.89 37.07
CA PRO A 36 75.05 -0.67 35.72
C PRO A 36 74.58 -1.98 35.08
N GLU A 37 73.55 -1.89 34.23
CA GLU A 37 73.09 -2.99 33.39
C GLU A 37 74.22 -3.51 32.49
N SER A 38 74.27 -4.83 32.32
CA SER A 38 75.39 -5.55 31.68
C SER A 38 75.63 -5.20 30.21
N SER A 39 74.59 -4.82 29.48
CA SER A 39 74.63 -4.42 28.06
C SER A 39 74.75 -2.91 27.84
N ALA A 40 74.56 -2.10 28.88
CA ALA A 40 74.64 -0.65 28.80
C ALA A 40 76.07 -0.13 29.04
N MET A 41 76.59 0.69 28.13
CA MET A 41 77.86 1.39 28.36
C MET A 41 77.70 2.61 29.28
N LEU A 42 76.52 3.22 29.26
CA LEU A 42 76.06 4.26 30.19
C LEU A 42 74.65 3.90 30.68
N ASP A 43 74.51 3.68 31.98
CA ASP A 43 73.22 3.41 32.64
C ASP A 43 72.86 4.59 33.55
N VAL A 44 71.83 5.35 33.16
CA VAL A 44 71.32 6.47 33.96
C VAL A 44 69.98 6.09 34.55
N SER A 45 69.91 5.94 35.87
CA SER A 45 68.68 5.60 36.58
C SER A 45 68.43 6.52 37.78
N GLY A 46 67.19 6.97 37.91
CA GLY A 46 66.73 7.87 38.97
C GLY A 46 65.23 8.05 38.87
N THR A 47 64.55 8.29 40.00
CA THR A 47 63.09 8.46 40.04
C THR A 47 62.65 9.94 40.03
N ASP A 48 63.58 10.87 40.23
CA ASP A 48 63.32 12.31 40.38
C ASP A 48 64.28 13.20 39.55
N LYS A 49 65.20 12.61 38.78
CA LYS A 49 66.17 13.29 37.91
C LYS A 49 66.23 12.62 36.55
N GLY A 50 66.57 13.39 35.51
CA GLY A 50 66.71 12.90 34.14
C GLY A 50 68.07 13.20 33.53
N LEU A 51 68.28 12.74 32.29
CA LEU A 51 69.45 13.06 31.49
C LEU A 51 69.20 14.34 30.68
N LEU A 52 69.97 15.40 30.94
CA LEU A 52 69.96 16.60 30.12
C LEU A 52 70.97 16.44 28.98
N ILE A 53 70.47 16.16 27.78
CA ILE A 53 71.30 16.08 26.57
C ILE A 53 71.59 17.48 26.00
N PRO A 54 72.55 17.65 25.06
CA PRO A 54 72.81 18.95 24.43
C PRO A 54 71.53 19.58 23.87
N ARG A 55 71.26 20.81 24.31
CA ARG A 55 70.12 21.63 23.89
C ARG A 55 70.63 22.75 23.00
N MET A 56 70.04 22.90 21.83
CA MET A 56 70.46 23.89 20.84
C MET A 56 69.27 24.35 20.00
N THR A 57 69.42 25.44 19.26
CA THR A 57 68.44 25.91 18.27
C THR A 57 68.47 25.04 17.01
N THR A 58 67.47 25.17 16.16
CA THR A 58 67.43 24.48 14.85
C THR A 58 68.63 24.81 13.99
N ASP A 59 69.02 26.09 13.94
CA ASP A 59 70.17 26.55 13.16
C ASP A 59 71.47 25.96 13.69
N GLU A 60 71.65 25.90 15.01
CA GLU A 60 72.82 25.29 15.64
C GLU A 60 72.90 23.78 15.40
N ARG A 61 71.78 23.05 15.44
CA ARG A 61 71.75 21.62 15.08
C ARG A 61 72.18 21.40 13.64
N LEU A 62 71.62 22.18 12.71
CA LEU A 62 71.92 22.06 11.28
C LEU A 62 73.36 22.50 10.94
N ALA A 63 73.97 23.33 11.78
CA ALA A 63 75.36 23.76 11.64
C ALA A 63 76.39 22.71 12.12
N ILE A 64 75.97 21.58 12.73
CA ILE A 64 76.89 20.51 13.14
C ILE A 64 77.51 19.87 11.89
N VAL A 65 78.80 20.10 11.68
CA VAL A 65 79.56 19.53 10.56
C VAL A 65 79.95 18.09 10.89
N ASN A 66 79.66 17.16 9.98
CA ASN A 66 79.89 15.72 10.13
C ASN A 66 79.36 15.14 11.45
N PRO A 67 78.04 15.22 11.73
CA PRO A 67 77.49 14.62 12.93
C PRO A 67 77.69 13.11 12.90
N ALA A 68 77.92 12.50 14.06
CA ALA A 68 78.07 11.05 14.15
C ALA A 68 76.71 10.35 14.07
N ASN A 69 76.66 9.16 13.48
CA ASN A 69 75.45 8.34 13.47
C ASN A 69 74.89 8.14 14.89
N GLY A 70 73.60 8.40 15.07
CA GLY A 70 72.92 8.30 16.36
C GLY A 70 73.16 9.46 17.31
N LEU A 71 73.84 10.54 16.89
CA LEU A 71 74.04 11.73 17.71
C LEU A 71 72.68 12.34 18.11
N LEU A 72 72.37 12.32 19.41
CA LEU A 72 71.09 12.80 19.96
C LEU A 72 71.22 14.23 20.50
N VAL A 73 70.32 15.12 20.09
CA VAL A 73 70.20 16.49 20.58
C VAL A 73 68.74 16.83 20.87
N TYR A 74 68.50 17.85 21.70
CA TYR A 74 67.18 18.43 21.88
C TYR A 74 67.13 19.78 21.17
N ASP A 75 66.30 19.89 20.13
CA ASP A 75 66.05 21.15 19.44
C ASP A 75 65.06 21.99 20.27
N THR A 76 65.52 23.16 20.68
CA THR A 76 64.79 24.08 21.56
C THR A 76 63.74 24.92 20.85
N TRP A 77 63.79 25.07 19.53
CA TRP A 77 62.75 25.75 18.75
C TRP A 77 61.66 24.77 18.31
N GLU A 78 62.05 23.56 17.91
CA GLU A 78 61.11 22.49 17.53
C GLU A 78 60.56 21.71 18.75
N GLU A 79 61.04 22.05 19.95
CA GLU A 79 60.69 21.47 21.25
C GLU A 79 60.71 19.94 21.30
N CYS A 80 61.66 19.31 20.60
CA CYS A 80 61.72 17.85 20.49
C CYS A 80 63.15 17.30 20.32
N PHE A 81 63.27 15.99 20.56
CA PHE A 81 64.52 15.26 20.37
C PHE A 81 64.77 14.98 18.88
N TRP A 82 66.04 15.03 18.47
CA TRP A 82 66.51 14.67 17.13
C TRP A 82 67.75 13.80 17.23
N HIS A 83 67.85 12.77 16.38
CA HIS A 83 69.08 12.02 16.19
C HIS A 83 69.57 12.15 14.76
N TYR A 84 70.88 12.16 14.53
CA TYR A 84 71.44 12.16 13.19
C TYR A 84 71.54 10.73 12.65
N ASN A 85 71.19 10.54 11.37
CA ASN A 85 71.24 9.24 10.70
C ASN A 85 72.16 9.29 9.48
N ASP A 86 73.32 8.64 9.59
CA ASP A 86 74.37 8.67 8.56
C ASP A 86 73.98 7.89 7.29
N LEU A 87 73.02 6.96 7.38
CA LEU A 87 72.54 6.22 6.20
C LEU A 87 71.77 7.14 5.24
N TRP A 88 71.15 8.18 5.76
CA TRP A 88 70.33 9.13 5.00
C TRP A 88 70.92 10.55 4.97
N GLY A 89 72.00 10.80 5.72
CA GLY A 89 72.70 12.09 5.74
C GLY A 89 71.85 13.21 6.34
N GLU A 90 70.91 12.88 7.21
CA GLU A 90 69.90 13.83 7.71
C GLU A 90 69.61 13.66 9.21
N TRP A 91 69.08 14.73 9.80
CA TRP A 91 68.55 14.72 11.16
C TRP A 91 67.13 14.13 11.15
N GLN A 92 66.82 13.25 12.10
CA GLN A 92 65.52 12.63 12.26
C GLN A 92 64.93 12.84 13.65
N LYS A 93 63.65 13.22 13.70
CA LYS A 93 62.93 13.52 14.95
C LYS A 93 62.68 12.25 15.75
N VAL A 94 63.11 12.24 17.02
CA VAL A 94 62.88 11.16 17.97
C VAL A 94 61.61 11.47 18.76
N GLY A 95 60.48 10.97 18.25
CA GLY A 95 59.18 11.03 18.92
C GLY A 95 58.40 12.35 18.76
N ARG A 96 57.31 12.27 17.99
CA ARG A 96 56.04 12.95 18.26
C ARG A 96 54.92 12.06 17.72
N SER A 97 54.28 11.27 18.57
CA SER A 97 52.98 10.65 18.26
C SER A 97 51.92 11.32 19.12
N ALA A 98 51.35 12.40 18.59
CA ALA A 98 50.10 13.00 19.06
C ALA A 98 49.71 14.10 18.06
N THR A 99 49.29 13.73 16.85
CA THR A 99 48.18 14.46 16.23
C THR A 99 46.91 13.85 16.80
N LEU A 100 46.50 14.42 17.94
CA LEU A 100 45.11 14.46 18.35
C LEU A 100 44.33 15.18 17.25
N ASP A 101 43.48 14.45 16.54
CA ASP A 101 42.17 14.96 16.18
C ASP A 101 41.15 13.82 16.26
N VAL A 102 40.00 14.20 16.77
CA VAL A 102 39.00 13.34 17.40
C VAL A 102 37.99 12.89 16.32
N GLU A 103 37.72 11.58 16.30
CA GLU A 103 36.50 10.94 15.76
C GLU A 103 36.24 10.85 14.24
N ALA A 104 37.27 10.89 13.38
CA ALA A 104 37.16 10.32 12.03
C ALA A 104 38.43 9.58 11.62
N ALA A 105 38.30 8.53 10.81
CA ALA A 105 39.46 7.90 10.17
C ALA A 105 40.15 8.94 9.28
N SER A 106 41.42 9.25 9.56
CA SER A 106 42.23 10.18 8.76
C SER A 106 42.61 9.60 7.38
N GLU A 107 42.53 8.29 7.25
CA GLU A 107 42.80 7.53 6.03
C GLU A 107 42.04 6.20 6.04
N ILE A 108 41.70 5.67 4.87
CA ILE A 108 41.29 4.26 4.69
C ILE A 108 42.52 3.52 4.15
N ASN A 109 43.27 2.87 5.03
CA ASN A 109 44.46 2.09 4.68
C ASN A 109 44.10 0.62 4.36
N GLU A 110 45.02 -0.12 3.74
CA GLU A 110 44.91 -1.57 3.47
C GLU A 110 43.77 -2.02 2.52
N LEU A 111 43.22 -1.11 1.71
CA LEU A 111 42.30 -1.41 0.60
C LEU A 111 43.01 -2.11 -0.59
N ASN A 112 43.78 -3.16 -0.32
CA ASN A 112 44.51 -3.93 -1.34
C ASN A 112 43.58 -4.56 -2.40
N ASP A 113 42.29 -4.67 -2.10
CA ASP A 113 41.25 -5.19 -2.97
C ASP A 113 40.38 -4.09 -3.61
N ALA A 114 40.64 -2.80 -3.32
CA ALA A 114 39.99 -1.71 -4.02
C ALA A 114 40.51 -1.57 -5.45
N ARG A 115 39.62 -1.26 -6.38
CA ARG A 115 39.95 -1.00 -7.77
C ARG A 115 39.39 0.35 -8.19
N TYR A 116 40.17 1.07 -8.98
CA TYR A 116 39.75 2.28 -9.66
C TYR A 116 40.10 2.15 -11.14
N THR A 117 39.09 2.21 -12.00
CA THR A 117 39.25 2.06 -13.46
C THR A 117 38.13 2.82 -14.16
N GLY A 118 38.42 3.50 -15.28
CA GLY A 118 37.38 4.16 -16.08
C GLY A 118 36.53 5.23 -15.36
N ASN A 119 37.01 5.86 -14.28
CA ASN A 119 36.22 6.70 -13.36
C ASN A 119 35.18 5.95 -12.51
N SER A 120 35.33 4.64 -12.36
CA SER A 120 34.55 3.77 -11.47
C SER A 120 35.34 3.46 -10.19
N ILE A 121 34.64 3.25 -9.08
CA ILE A 121 35.20 2.92 -7.76
C ILE A 121 34.64 1.57 -7.32
N TYR A 122 35.52 0.64 -7.00
CA TYR A 122 35.17 -0.70 -6.49
C TYR A 122 35.90 -0.97 -5.17
N LEU A 123 35.17 -1.39 -4.15
CA LEU A 123 35.69 -1.68 -2.81
C LEU A 123 35.25 -3.08 -2.38
N GLY A 124 36.20 -3.96 -2.06
CA GLY A 124 35.95 -5.32 -1.59
C GLY A 124 36.31 -6.42 -2.60
N GLN A 125 36.73 -7.57 -2.07
CA GLN A 125 37.17 -8.74 -2.82
C GLN A 125 36.29 -9.04 -4.05
N GLY A 126 36.90 -9.01 -5.24
CA GLY A 126 36.27 -9.40 -6.51
C GLY A 126 35.30 -8.39 -7.09
N SER A 127 35.11 -7.21 -6.46
CA SER A 127 34.31 -6.13 -7.03
C SER A 127 34.96 -5.57 -8.30
N GLY A 128 34.18 -5.37 -9.37
CA GLY A 128 34.68 -4.89 -10.67
C GLY A 128 35.75 -5.81 -11.30
N SER A 129 35.74 -7.11 -11.02
CA SER A 129 36.83 -8.01 -11.42
C SER A 129 36.99 -8.20 -12.93
N LEU A 130 35.89 -8.15 -13.68
CA LEU A 130 35.84 -8.21 -15.15
C LEU A 130 35.51 -6.86 -15.81
N ASP A 131 35.69 -5.74 -15.11
CA ASP A 131 35.62 -4.42 -15.73
C ASP A 131 36.73 -4.29 -16.78
N ASP A 132 36.35 -3.99 -18.03
CA ASP A 132 37.24 -3.90 -19.19
C ASP A 132 37.96 -2.54 -19.30
N GLY A 133 37.69 -1.62 -18.36
CA GLY A 133 38.20 -0.25 -18.33
C GLY A 133 37.45 0.74 -19.22
N ASN A 134 36.48 0.28 -20.01
CA ASN A 134 35.59 1.15 -20.78
C ASN A 134 34.30 1.48 -20.00
N SER A 135 33.97 0.68 -18.98
CA SER A 135 32.83 0.89 -18.09
C SER A 135 33.08 2.05 -17.12
N ARG A 136 32.29 3.14 -17.24
CA ARG A 136 32.52 4.37 -16.47
C ARG A 136 31.49 4.64 -15.38
N GLN A 137 31.92 5.41 -14.37
CA GLN A 137 31.05 6.00 -13.35
C GLN A 137 30.28 4.98 -12.50
N ASN A 138 30.82 3.77 -12.35
CA ASN A 138 30.24 2.75 -11.50
C ASN A 138 30.76 2.85 -10.06
N VAL A 139 29.91 2.51 -9.08
CA VAL A 139 30.28 2.39 -7.66
C VAL A 139 29.93 0.98 -7.21
N GLY A 140 30.92 0.15 -6.90
CA GLY A 140 30.74 -1.18 -6.30
C GLY A 140 31.32 -1.24 -4.89
N VAL A 141 30.54 -1.66 -3.91
CA VAL A 141 30.99 -1.82 -2.52
C VAL A 141 30.50 -3.14 -1.97
N GLY A 142 31.42 -4.04 -1.61
CA GLY A 142 31.13 -5.37 -1.10
C GLY A 142 31.65 -6.48 -2.01
N LYS A 143 31.75 -7.69 -1.45
CA LYS A 143 32.30 -8.86 -2.15
C LYS A 143 31.55 -9.14 -3.46
N ASN A 144 32.28 -9.20 -4.57
CA ASN A 144 31.78 -9.42 -5.94
C ASN A 144 30.70 -8.42 -6.41
N ALA A 145 30.56 -7.25 -5.81
CA ALA A 145 29.67 -6.22 -6.35
C ALA A 145 30.13 -5.81 -7.76
N LEU A 146 29.24 -5.85 -8.76
CA LEU A 146 29.56 -5.59 -10.17
C LEU A 146 30.73 -6.43 -10.73
N SER A 147 30.91 -7.68 -10.29
CA SER A 147 32.08 -8.48 -10.73
C SER A 147 32.09 -8.77 -12.23
N VAL A 148 30.92 -8.89 -12.86
CA VAL A 148 30.76 -9.14 -14.31
C VAL A 148 30.09 -7.93 -14.94
N ASN A 149 30.84 -6.84 -15.13
CA ASN A 149 30.39 -5.63 -15.82
C ASN A 149 31.31 -5.30 -16.99
N SER A 150 30.92 -5.71 -18.20
CA SER A 150 31.79 -5.62 -19.39
C SER A 150 31.65 -4.29 -20.14
N SER A 151 30.51 -3.58 -20.02
CA SER A 151 30.31 -2.27 -20.69
C SER A 151 29.23 -1.40 -20.04
N GLY A 152 28.68 -1.79 -18.89
CA GLY A 152 27.63 -1.02 -18.20
C GLY A 152 28.19 0.19 -17.48
N GLU A 153 27.50 1.33 -17.59
CA GLU A 153 27.91 2.61 -16.99
C GLU A 153 26.92 3.10 -15.93
N ASN A 154 27.39 3.97 -15.03
CA ASN A 154 26.55 4.68 -14.05
C ASN A 154 25.77 3.77 -13.09
N ASN A 155 26.31 2.60 -12.74
CA ASN A 155 25.69 1.67 -11.80
C ASN A 155 26.17 1.89 -10.36
N THR A 156 25.28 1.77 -9.39
CA THR A 156 25.61 1.75 -7.95
C THR A 156 25.25 0.40 -7.37
N ALA A 157 26.22 -0.38 -6.91
CA ALA A 157 26.04 -1.69 -6.29
C ALA A 157 26.67 -1.71 -4.90
N MET A 158 25.88 -1.94 -3.86
CA MET A 158 26.33 -1.98 -2.48
C MET A 158 25.80 -3.21 -1.76
N GLY A 159 26.67 -4.14 -1.39
CA GLY A 159 26.35 -5.41 -0.76
C GLY A 159 26.98 -6.60 -1.48
N THR A 160 27.06 -7.73 -0.79
CA THR A 160 27.64 -8.96 -1.35
C THR A 160 26.83 -9.43 -2.57
N ASN A 161 27.51 -9.61 -3.70
CA ASN A 161 26.95 -10.03 -4.99
C ASN A 161 25.83 -9.10 -5.54
N ALA A 162 25.79 -7.82 -5.15
CA ALA A 162 24.90 -6.84 -5.76
C ALA A 162 25.31 -6.61 -7.23
N LEU A 163 24.35 -6.69 -8.17
CA LEU A 163 24.58 -6.60 -9.62
C LEU A 163 25.74 -7.49 -10.13
N ILE A 164 25.90 -8.69 -9.54
CA ILE A 164 27.05 -9.57 -9.85
C ILE A 164 27.16 -9.91 -11.34
N ASN A 165 26.04 -10.07 -12.05
CA ASN A 165 25.97 -10.41 -13.48
C ASN A 165 25.41 -9.25 -14.33
N ASN A 166 26.00 -8.05 -14.29
CA ASN A 166 25.55 -6.89 -15.06
C ASN A 166 26.40 -6.62 -16.31
N ASN A 167 26.23 -7.42 -17.37
CA ASN A 167 27.13 -7.40 -18.54
C ASN A 167 27.15 -6.05 -19.29
N THR A 168 25.98 -5.50 -19.60
CA THR A 168 25.85 -4.23 -20.38
C THR A 168 24.85 -3.23 -19.79
N GLY A 169 24.13 -3.61 -18.72
CA GLY A 169 23.10 -2.77 -18.11
C GLY A 169 23.68 -1.49 -17.52
N SER A 170 23.01 -0.35 -17.72
CA SER A 170 23.46 0.96 -17.24
C SER A 170 22.42 1.63 -16.35
N ASN A 171 22.85 2.56 -15.51
CA ASN A 171 22.00 3.36 -14.61
C ASN A 171 21.20 2.51 -13.58
N ASN A 172 21.75 1.38 -13.14
CA ASN A 172 21.10 0.54 -12.13
C ASN A 172 21.57 0.88 -10.71
N ILE A 173 20.65 0.89 -9.75
CA ILE A 173 20.94 1.00 -8.32
C ILE A 173 20.61 -0.33 -7.66
N ALA A 174 21.56 -0.95 -6.98
CA ALA A 174 21.40 -2.19 -6.23
C ALA A 174 22.00 -2.06 -4.83
N VAL A 175 21.19 -2.18 -3.79
CA VAL A 175 21.63 -2.07 -2.39
C VAL A 175 21.08 -3.25 -1.59
N GLY A 176 21.97 -4.11 -1.11
CA GLY A 176 21.66 -5.32 -0.36
C GLY A 176 22.27 -6.56 -0.98
N THR A 177 22.37 -7.62 -0.18
CA THR A 177 22.92 -8.90 -0.63
C THR A 177 22.06 -9.49 -1.75
N TRP A 178 22.68 -9.81 -2.89
CA TRP A 178 22.03 -10.32 -4.11
C TRP A 178 21.02 -9.38 -4.79
N ALA A 179 20.99 -8.09 -4.44
CA ALA A 179 20.12 -7.13 -5.13
C ALA A 179 20.51 -7.03 -6.63
N GLY A 180 19.55 -7.24 -7.53
CA GLY A 180 19.76 -7.20 -8.98
C GLY A 180 20.70 -8.27 -9.55
N GLY A 181 20.92 -9.39 -8.83
CA GLY A 181 22.04 -10.31 -9.09
C GLY A 181 22.15 -10.94 -10.49
N SER A 182 21.06 -11.03 -11.26
CA SER A 182 21.08 -11.64 -12.62
C SER A 182 20.93 -10.65 -13.78
N ASN A 183 21.01 -9.35 -13.51
CA ASN A 183 20.66 -8.29 -14.47
C ASN A 183 21.66 -8.12 -15.62
N SER A 184 21.65 -9.02 -16.60
CA SER A 184 22.61 -9.07 -17.71
C SER A 184 22.58 -7.84 -18.64
N LEU A 185 21.39 -7.36 -19.01
CA LEU A 185 21.17 -6.31 -20.02
C LEU A 185 20.26 -5.16 -19.53
N GLY A 186 19.51 -5.35 -18.44
CA GLY A 186 18.50 -4.39 -18.00
C GLY A 186 19.12 -3.09 -17.49
N SER A 187 18.49 -1.97 -17.83
CA SER A 187 18.94 -0.62 -17.49
C SER A 187 17.88 0.17 -16.71
N SER A 188 18.33 1.17 -15.96
CA SER A 188 17.49 2.08 -15.17
C SER A 188 16.64 1.37 -14.09
N ASN A 189 17.15 0.28 -13.51
CA ASN A 189 16.46 -0.44 -12.43
C ASN A 189 16.93 0.01 -11.04
N VAL A 190 16.02 0.03 -10.07
CA VAL A 190 16.31 0.25 -8.64
C VAL A 190 15.98 -1.03 -7.87
N ALA A 191 16.94 -1.62 -7.19
CA ALA A 191 16.81 -2.84 -6.39
C ALA A 191 17.40 -2.62 -4.99
N ILE A 192 16.56 -2.41 -3.98
CA ILE A 192 16.99 -2.13 -2.60
C ILE A 192 16.38 -3.17 -1.67
N GLY A 193 17.21 -4.03 -1.08
CA GLY A 193 16.80 -5.10 -0.19
C GLY A 193 17.45 -6.44 -0.53
N HIS A 194 17.41 -7.37 0.41
CA HIS A 194 17.94 -8.72 0.20
C HIS A 194 17.20 -9.42 -0.95
N SER A 195 17.95 -9.85 -1.97
CA SER A 195 17.43 -10.52 -3.18
C SER A 195 16.32 -9.75 -3.91
N ALA A 196 16.26 -8.41 -3.79
CA ALA A 196 15.36 -7.60 -4.60
C ALA A 196 15.76 -7.70 -6.08
N LEU A 197 14.79 -7.94 -6.98
CA LEU A 197 15.01 -8.04 -8.44
C LEU A 197 16.08 -9.08 -8.85
N LEU A 198 16.22 -10.18 -8.10
CA LEU A 198 17.33 -11.13 -8.25
C LEU A 198 17.43 -11.74 -9.66
N TYR A 199 16.32 -12.15 -10.26
CA TYR A 199 16.31 -12.90 -11.51
C TYR A 199 16.07 -12.08 -12.77
N ASN A 200 16.03 -10.74 -12.69
CA ASN A 200 15.85 -9.89 -13.88
C ASN A 200 17.06 -10.07 -14.80
N THR A 201 16.86 -10.32 -16.08
CA THR A 201 17.94 -10.51 -17.07
C THR A 201 18.06 -9.34 -18.04
N ASP A 202 16.94 -8.77 -18.51
CA ASP A 202 16.91 -7.70 -19.54
C ASP A 202 15.78 -6.66 -19.33
N GLY A 203 14.97 -6.81 -18.28
CA GLY A 203 13.91 -5.86 -17.95
C GLY A 203 14.45 -4.49 -17.55
N ASN A 204 13.78 -3.42 -17.98
CA ASN A 204 14.19 -2.03 -17.78
C ASN A 204 13.21 -1.25 -16.90
N SER A 205 13.71 -0.18 -16.27
CA SER A 205 12.87 0.80 -15.55
C SER A 205 11.99 0.19 -14.44
N ASN A 206 12.52 -0.80 -13.71
CA ASN A 206 11.84 -1.42 -12.59
C ASN A 206 12.30 -0.82 -11.25
N VAL A 207 11.38 -0.67 -10.30
CA VAL A 207 11.66 -0.29 -8.92
C VAL A 207 11.28 -1.45 -8.01
N ALA A 208 12.25 -2.01 -7.29
CA ALA A 208 12.11 -3.10 -6.32
C ALA A 208 12.72 -2.67 -4.99
N ILE A 209 11.89 -2.36 -3.98
CA ILE A 209 12.33 -1.90 -2.67
C ILE A 209 11.70 -2.80 -1.60
N GLY A 210 12.51 -3.59 -0.89
CA GLY A 210 12.07 -4.57 0.10
C GLY A 210 12.72 -5.93 -0.13
N SER A 211 12.76 -6.75 0.92
CA SER A 211 13.26 -8.12 0.81
C SER A 211 12.43 -8.90 -0.21
N LYS A 212 13.10 -9.50 -1.20
CA LYS A 212 12.47 -10.31 -2.27
C LYS A 212 11.36 -9.59 -3.07
N ALA A 213 11.39 -8.25 -3.13
CA ALA A 213 10.55 -7.51 -4.07
C ALA A 213 10.96 -7.85 -5.52
N LEU A 214 10.00 -8.16 -6.41
CA LEU A 214 10.25 -8.59 -7.80
C LEU A 214 11.21 -9.80 -7.95
N TYR A 215 11.23 -10.71 -6.98
CA TYR A 215 12.21 -11.80 -6.90
C TYR A 215 12.33 -12.64 -8.19
N MET A 216 11.21 -13.13 -8.74
CA MET A 216 11.17 -13.98 -9.96
C MET A 216 10.88 -13.20 -11.27
N SER A 217 11.07 -11.88 -11.30
CA SER A 217 10.88 -11.11 -12.54
C SER A 217 12.11 -11.30 -13.44
N VAL A 218 11.95 -11.81 -14.67
CA VAL A 218 13.06 -12.12 -15.61
C VAL A 218 13.18 -11.10 -16.75
N HIS A 219 12.09 -10.75 -17.42
CA HIS A 219 12.10 -9.86 -18.61
C HIS A 219 11.23 -8.61 -18.50
N GLN A 220 10.61 -8.40 -17.35
CA GLN A 220 9.52 -7.43 -17.23
C GLN A 220 10.06 -6.02 -17.06
N SER A 221 9.36 -5.05 -17.64
CA SER A 221 9.74 -3.63 -17.56
C SER A 221 8.62 -2.81 -16.95
N ASN A 222 8.98 -1.64 -16.41
CA ASN A 222 8.06 -0.65 -15.83
C ASN A 222 7.29 -1.16 -14.61
N GLN A 223 7.91 -2.03 -13.80
CA GLN A 223 7.32 -2.50 -12.55
C GLN A 223 7.66 -1.57 -11.38
N ILE A 224 6.72 -1.37 -10.46
CA ILE A 224 6.98 -0.77 -9.14
C ILE A 224 6.59 -1.80 -8.09
N ALA A 225 7.54 -2.24 -7.26
CA ALA A 225 7.35 -3.18 -6.17
C ALA A 225 8.01 -2.64 -4.91
N ILE A 226 7.21 -2.21 -3.94
CA ILE A 226 7.70 -1.61 -2.69
C ILE A 226 7.07 -2.37 -1.51
N GLY A 227 7.86 -3.16 -0.79
CA GLY A 227 7.42 -3.98 0.34
C GLY A 227 8.02 -5.38 0.29
N ASP A 228 8.04 -6.06 1.45
CA ASP A 228 8.47 -7.46 1.55
C ASP A 228 7.64 -8.36 0.62
N SER A 229 8.32 -9.03 -0.31
CA SER A 229 7.72 -9.95 -1.30
C SER A 229 6.61 -9.31 -2.16
N ALA A 230 6.63 -8.00 -2.38
CA ALA A 230 5.76 -7.36 -3.38
C ALA A 230 6.15 -7.84 -4.79
N LEU A 231 5.16 -8.24 -5.61
CA LEU A 231 5.40 -8.83 -6.95
C LEU A 231 6.38 -10.02 -6.94
N PHE A 232 6.39 -10.84 -5.87
CA PHE A 232 7.35 -11.93 -5.68
C PHE A 232 7.47 -12.88 -6.89
N SER A 233 6.34 -13.29 -7.47
CA SER A 233 6.27 -14.14 -8.66
C SER A 233 5.49 -13.46 -9.78
N ASN A 234 6.22 -12.87 -10.73
CA ASN A 234 5.68 -12.21 -11.91
C ASN A 234 6.45 -12.62 -13.16
N THR A 235 5.99 -13.69 -13.83
CA THR A 235 6.77 -14.37 -14.88
C THR A 235 6.57 -13.78 -16.27
N ASN A 236 5.48 -13.03 -16.55
CA ASN A 236 5.18 -12.50 -17.90
C ASN A 236 4.39 -11.15 -17.92
N GLY A 237 4.25 -10.46 -16.78
CA GLY A 237 3.44 -9.25 -16.64
C GLY A 237 4.22 -7.92 -16.58
N ASN A 238 3.92 -6.96 -17.46
CA ASN A 238 4.54 -5.61 -17.49
C ASN A 238 3.61 -4.52 -16.89
N SER A 239 4.21 -3.38 -16.53
CA SER A 239 3.55 -2.18 -16.02
C SER A 239 2.62 -2.41 -14.81
N ASN A 240 3.09 -3.12 -13.79
CA ASN A 240 2.37 -3.33 -12.54
C ASN A 240 2.95 -2.46 -11.41
N ILE A 241 2.07 -1.88 -10.58
CA ILE A 241 2.41 -1.17 -9.35
C ILE A 241 1.94 -2.02 -8.17
N ALA A 242 2.84 -2.40 -7.28
CA ALA A 242 2.59 -3.16 -6.06
C ALA A 242 3.30 -2.49 -4.88
N ILE A 243 2.54 -1.89 -3.97
CA ILE A 243 3.06 -1.22 -2.78
C ILE A 243 2.41 -1.83 -1.54
N GLY A 244 3.22 -2.42 -0.67
CA GLY A 244 2.81 -3.12 0.54
C GLY A 244 3.28 -4.58 0.56
N LYS A 245 3.37 -5.14 1.77
CA LYS A 245 3.82 -6.53 1.98
C LYS A 245 2.91 -7.51 1.23
N LYS A 246 3.53 -8.37 0.42
CA LYS A 246 2.87 -9.38 -0.43
C LYS A 246 1.80 -8.82 -1.37
N SER A 247 1.85 -7.52 -1.68
CA SER A 247 0.98 -6.94 -2.71
C SER A 247 1.33 -7.58 -4.06
N LEU A 248 0.33 -8.13 -4.74
CA LEU A 248 0.44 -8.78 -6.05
C LEU A 248 1.49 -9.92 -6.09
N ALA A 249 1.69 -10.62 -4.97
CA ALA A 249 2.79 -11.57 -4.78
C ALA A 249 2.78 -12.75 -5.76
N ASN A 250 1.59 -13.18 -6.19
CA ASN A 250 1.43 -14.19 -7.23
C ASN A 250 0.70 -13.54 -8.40
N ASN A 251 1.42 -13.23 -9.47
CA ASN A 251 0.86 -12.64 -10.69
C ASN A 251 1.56 -13.20 -11.93
N GLY A 252 1.20 -14.41 -12.36
CA GLY A 252 1.89 -15.10 -13.47
C GLY A 252 1.95 -14.29 -14.77
N PHE A 253 0.80 -13.84 -15.28
CA PHE A 253 0.67 -13.20 -16.61
C PHE A 253 0.08 -11.79 -16.59
N GLY A 254 -0.26 -11.25 -15.42
CA GLY A 254 -1.07 -10.05 -15.32
C GLY A 254 -0.35 -8.73 -15.59
N ARG A 255 -1.01 -7.78 -16.24
CA ARG A 255 -0.44 -6.49 -16.68
C ARG A 255 -1.31 -5.31 -16.25
N HIS A 256 -0.71 -4.13 -16.14
CA HIS A 256 -1.43 -2.87 -15.88
C HIS A 256 -2.23 -2.86 -14.57
N ASN A 257 -1.74 -3.55 -13.54
CA ASN A 257 -2.39 -3.59 -12.23
C ASN A 257 -1.79 -2.55 -11.28
N THR A 258 -2.64 -1.88 -10.51
CA THR A 258 -2.25 -1.03 -9.38
C THR A 258 -2.74 -1.69 -8.08
N ALA A 259 -1.82 -2.06 -7.19
CA ALA A 259 -2.09 -2.81 -5.97
C ALA A 259 -1.40 -2.13 -4.77
N ILE A 260 -2.14 -1.43 -3.93
CA ILE A 260 -1.59 -0.64 -2.81
C ILE A 260 -2.23 -1.08 -1.49
N GLY A 261 -1.46 -1.73 -0.62
CA GLY A 261 -1.92 -2.23 0.68
C GLY A 261 -1.27 -3.56 1.05
N ASN A 262 -1.62 -4.08 2.23
CA ASN A 262 -1.17 -5.41 2.65
C ASN A 262 -1.96 -6.50 1.91
N ALA A 263 -1.26 -7.49 1.34
CA ALA A 263 -1.84 -8.68 0.72
C ALA A 263 -2.92 -8.40 -0.36
N VAL A 264 -2.86 -7.24 -1.02
CA VAL A 264 -3.73 -6.90 -2.16
C VAL A 264 -3.42 -7.84 -3.32
N LEU A 265 -4.44 -8.42 -3.95
CA LEU A 265 -4.27 -9.33 -5.09
C LEU A 265 -3.27 -10.49 -4.85
N CYS A 266 -3.02 -10.88 -3.60
CA CYS A 266 -1.97 -11.84 -3.23
C CYS A 266 -2.10 -13.21 -3.91
N ASN A 267 -3.33 -13.65 -4.18
CA ASN A 267 -3.63 -14.94 -4.82
C ASN A 267 -4.29 -14.74 -6.20
N SER A 268 -3.67 -13.93 -7.07
CA SER A 268 -4.28 -13.57 -8.34
C SER A 268 -3.61 -14.22 -9.56
N LEU A 269 -4.32 -15.10 -10.24
CA LEU A 269 -3.80 -15.77 -11.44
C LEU A 269 -4.23 -14.98 -12.69
N SER A 270 -3.27 -14.40 -13.43
CA SER A 270 -3.49 -13.77 -14.75
C SER A 270 -4.46 -12.57 -14.76
N VAL A 271 -4.33 -11.65 -13.80
CA VAL A 271 -5.22 -10.47 -13.68
C VAL A 271 -4.70 -9.27 -14.46
N HIS A 272 -5.56 -8.49 -15.11
CA HIS A 272 -5.13 -7.30 -15.83
C HIS A 272 -6.07 -6.11 -15.62
N ASP A 273 -5.50 -4.91 -15.75
CA ASP A 273 -6.23 -3.63 -15.64
C ASP A 273 -6.96 -3.47 -14.30
N GLN A 274 -6.35 -3.93 -13.21
CA GLN A 274 -6.92 -3.85 -11.86
C GLN A 274 -6.50 -2.56 -11.15
N VAL A 275 -7.41 -1.92 -10.44
CA VAL A 275 -7.09 -0.91 -9.42
C VAL A 275 -7.53 -1.45 -8.08
N ALA A 276 -6.59 -1.72 -7.18
CA ALA A 276 -6.84 -2.34 -5.88
C ALA A 276 -6.08 -1.58 -4.79
N ILE A 277 -6.80 -0.96 -3.85
CA ILE A 277 -6.23 -0.12 -2.79
C ILE A 277 -6.91 -0.43 -1.46
N GLY A 278 -6.14 -0.85 -0.45
CA GLY A 278 -6.62 -1.19 0.89
C GLY A 278 -6.08 -2.52 1.40
N ASP A 279 -6.31 -2.85 2.67
CA ASP A 279 -5.94 -4.16 3.22
C ASP A 279 -6.77 -5.28 2.58
N SER A 280 -6.10 -6.26 1.98
CA SER A 280 -6.70 -7.47 1.40
C SER A 280 -7.78 -7.18 0.33
N ALA A 281 -7.70 -6.03 -0.34
CA ALA A 281 -8.55 -5.74 -1.49
C ALA A 281 -8.24 -6.73 -2.64
N LEU A 282 -9.28 -7.30 -3.26
CA LEU A 282 -9.13 -8.30 -4.33
C LEU A 282 -8.21 -9.49 -3.96
N PHE A 283 -8.18 -9.90 -2.68
CA PHE A 283 -7.23 -10.90 -2.17
C PHE A 283 -7.11 -12.16 -3.05
N SER A 284 -8.23 -12.68 -3.55
CA SER A 284 -8.29 -13.79 -4.49
C SER A 284 -9.04 -13.35 -5.75
N ASN A 285 -8.32 -13.23 -6.87
CA ASN A 285 -8.91 -12.94 -8.17
C ASN A 285 -8.31 -13.87 -9.24
N ILE A 286 -9.12 -14.80 -9.75
CA ILE A 286 -8.69 -15.78 -10.75
C ILE A 286 -9.25 -15.35 -12.11
N ASN A 287 -8.39 -14.92 -13.03
CA ASN A 287 -8.75 -14.48 -14.40
C ASN A 287 -9.69 -13.25 -14.51
N GLY A 288 -10.04 -12.56 -13.41
CA GLY A 288 -10.85 -11.36 -13.47
C GLY A 288 -10.03 -10.12 -13.86
N SER A 289 -10.59 -9.27 -14.73
CA SER A 289 -9.95 -8.04 -15.19
C SER A 289 -10.81 -6.79 -15.05
N LYS A 290 -10.21 -5.62 -15.24
CA LYS A 290 -10.91 -4.32 -15.26
C LYS A 290 -11.75 -4.05 -14.01
N ASN A 291 -11.29 -4.49 -12.84
CA ASN A 291 -11.97 -4.22 -11.58
C ASN A 291 -11.32 -3.06 -10.83
N THR A 292 -12.15 -2.20 -10.24
CA THR A 292 -11.74 -1.16 -9.29
C THR A 292 -12.18 -1.58 -7.90
N ALA A 293 -11.27 -1.71 -6.94
CA ALA A 293 -11.51 -2.13 -5.56
C ALA A 293 -10.78 -1.20 -4.59
N ILE A 294 -11.49 -0.30 -3.92
CA ILE A 294 -10.89 0.70 -3.03
C ILE A 294 -11.55 0.59 -1.65
N GLY A 295 -10.80 0.16 -0.66
CA GLY A 295 -11.27 -0.09 0.70
C GLY A 295 -10.74 -1.41 1.25
N ALA A 296 -10.74 -1.56 2.58
CA ALA A 296 -10.35 -2.83 3.18
C ALA A 296 -11.37 -3.92 2.83
N ARG A 297 -10.86 -5.08 2.39
CA ARG A 297 -11.64 -6.30 2.10
C ARG A 297 -12.75 -6.12 1.05
N THR A 298 -12.56 -5.24 0.08
CA THR A 298 -13.42 -5.14 -1.13
C THR A 298 -13.12 -6.27 -2.11
N LEU A 299 -14.14 -6.85 -2.74
CA LEU A 299 -14.00 -7.87 -3.79
C LEU A 299 -13.08 -9.06 -3.41
N MET A 300 -13.13 -9.54 -2.17
CA MET A 300 -12.19 -10.57 -1.68
C MET A 300 -12.25 -11.90 -2.44
N ALA A 301 -13.41 -12.24 -3.03
CA ALA A 301 -13.66 -13.51 -3.69
C ALA A 301 -14.17 -13.33 -5.13
N ASN A 302 -13.39 -12.70 -6.01
CA ASN A 302 -13.78 -12.52 -7.40
C ASN A 302 -13.28 -13.70 -8.27
N LEU A 303 -14.10 -14.74 -8.41
CA LEU A 303 -13.67 -16.00 -9.02
C LEU A 303 -13.69 -16.00 -10.56
N HIS A 304 -14.48 -15.18 -11.25
CA HIS A 304 -14.53 -15.12 -12.72
C HIS A 304 -15.10 -13.79 -13.28
N GLN A 305 -14.66 -13.40 -14.49
CA GLN A 305 -15.20 -12.30 -15.34
C GLN A 305 -15.15 -10.87 -14.75
N SER A 306 -15.20 -9.87 -15.64
CA SER A 306 -14.54 -8.57 -15.50
C SER A 306 -15.50 -7.39 -15.39
N GLY A 307 -15.06 -6.26 -14.80
CA GLY A 307 -15.79 -4.98 -14.85
C GLY A 307 -16.52 -4.55 -13.57
N ASN A 308 -16.11 -5.02 -12.38
CA ASN A 308 -16.72 -4.58 -11.13
C ASN A 308 -16.07 -3.31 -10.57
N THR A 309 -16.87 -2.42 -9.99
CA THR A 309 -16.40 -1.27 -9.22
C THR A 309 -16.86 -1.41 -7.78
N ALA A 310 -15.95 -1.57 -6.83
CA ALA A 310 -16.21 -1.70 -5.40
C ALA A 310 -15.44 -0.62 -4.64
N ILE A 311 -16.14 0.29 -3.96
CA ILE A 311 -15.53 1.35 -3.16
C ILE A 311 -16.19 1.38 -1.78
N GLY A 312 -15.41 1.19 -0.71
CA GLY A 312 -15.87 1.18 0.68
C GLY A 312 -15.63 -0.14 1.39
N TYR A 313 -15.63 -0.12 2.72
CA TYR A 313 -15.39 -1.32 3.53
C TYR A 313 -16.37 -2.45 3.19
N PHE A 314 -15.85 -3.63 2.83
CA PHE A 314 -16.63 -4.82 2.43
C PHE A 314 -17.59 -4.65 1.23
N ALA A 315 -17.42 -3.62 0.40
CA ALA A 315 -18.19 -3.53 -0.84
C ALA A 315 -17.88 -4.73 -1.76
N LEU A 316 -18.93 -5.39 -2.28
CA LEU A 316 -18.84 -6.59 -3.14
C LEU A 316 -17.94 -7.72 -2.59
N LYS A 317 -17.84 -7.87 -1.27
CA LYS A 317 -16.92 -8.83 -0.63
C LYS A 317 -17.04 -10.25 -1.19
N ASP A 318 -18.26 -10.77 -1.30
CA ASP A 318 -18.54 -12.17 -1.67
C ASP A 318 -18.95 -12.32 -3.16
N ASN A 319 -18.78 -11.27 -3.97
CA ASN A 319 -19.17 -11.21 -5.39
C ASN A 319 -18.38 -12.16 -6.28
N THR A 320 -19.09 -13.10 -6.93
CA THR A 320 -18.50 -14.05 -7.89
C THR A 320 -18.77 -13.72 -9.37
N GLU A 321 -19.38 -12.57 -9.68
CA GLU A 321 -19.84 -12.21 -11.04
C GLU A 321 -19.39 -10.82 -11.54
N ARG A 322 -19.84 -10.41 -12.73
CA ARG A 322 -19.37 -9.22 -13.47
C ARG A 322 -20.31 -8.00 -13.45
N ASN A 323 -19.73 -6.86 -13.84
CA ASN A 323 -20.42 -5.59 -14.14
C ASN A 323 -21.30 -5.05 -12.99
N ASN A 324 -20.88 -5.26 -11.75
CA ASN A 324 -21.53 -4.67 -10.58
C ASN A 324 -20.77 -3.42 -10.11
N THR A 325 -21.51 -2.35 -9.80
CA THR A 325 -20.97 -1.14 -9.18
C THR A 325 -21.51 -1.03 -7.76
N ALA A 326 -20.65 -1.09 -6.76
CA ALA A 326 -20.97 -0.93 -5.35
C ALA A 326 -20.09 0.17 -4.72
N ILE A 327 -20.71 1.24 -4.26
CA ILE A 327 -20.04 2.39 -3.64
C ILE A 327 -20.71 2.66 -2.29
N GLY A 328 -19.98 2.42 -1.21
CA GLY A 328 -20.47 2.54 0.17
C GLY A 328 -20.09 1.33 1.01
N ALA A 329 -19.99 1.52 2.32
CA ALA A 329 -19.72 0.42 3.24
C ALA A 329 -20.82 -0.65 3.12
N GLU A 330 -20.42 -1.92 3.05
CA GLU A 330 -21.32 -3.08 3.00
C GLU A 330 -22.29 -3.12 1.80
N SER A 331 -22.06 -2.28 0.78
CA SER A 331 -22.85 -2.27 -0.45
C SER A 331 -22.62 -3.57 -1.24
N MET A 332 -23.70 -4.27 -1.59
CA MET A 332 -23.67 -5.58 -2.27
C MET A 332 -22.75 -6.64 -1.62
N ARG A 333 -22.60 -6.59 -0.29
CA ARG A 333 -21.65 -7.46 0.45
C ARG A 333 -21.80 -8.95 0.14
N PHE A 334 -23.04 -9.45 0.02
CA PHE A 334 -23.37 -10.87 -0.17
C PHE A 334 -23.78 -11.26 -1.60
N ASN A 335 -23.54 -10.39 -2.59
CA ASN A 335 -23.82 -10.72 -4.00
C ASN A 335 -23.06 -11.97 -4.39
N THR A 336 -23.72 -12.99 -4.96
CA THR A 336 -23.05 -14.19 -5.46
C THR A 336 -23.16 -14.23 -6.98
N ILE A 337 -24.37 -14.39 -7.52
CA ILE A 337 -24.68 -14.60 -8.95
C ILE A 337 -25.24 -13.32 -9.64
N GLY A 338 -25.63 -12.30 -8.89
CA GLY A 338 -26.21 -11.08 -9.46
C GLY A 338 -25.24 -10.31 -10.38
N MET A 339 -25.72 -9.86 -11.54
CA MET A 339 -24.95 -9.09 -12.53
C MET A 339 -25.62 -7.74 -12.85
N TYR A 340 -24.84 -6.80 -13.38
CA TYR A 340 -25.34 -5.50 -13.89
C TYR A 340 -26.07 -4.65 -12.83
N ASN A 341 -25.72 -4.82 -11.55
CA ASN A 341 -26.33 -4.05 -10.48
C ASN A 341 -25.51 -2.78 -10.18
N VAL A 342 -26.20 -1.68 -9.86
CA VAL A 342 -25.63 -0.43 -9.36
C VAL A 342 -26.14 -0.23 -7.94
N ALA A 343 -25.23 -0.09 -6.98
CA ALA A 343 -25.51 0.06 -5.56
C ALA A 343 -24.66 1.21 -5.00
N ILE A 344 -25.28 2.34 -4.66
CA ILE A 344 -24.58 3.54 -4.20
C ILE A 344 -25.20 4.01 -2.88
N GLY A 345 -24.44 3.90 -1.79
CA GLY A 345 -24.88 4.20 -0.43
C GLY A 345 -24.57 3.04 0.52
N SER A 346 -24.60 3.32 1.82
CA SER A 346 -24.31 2.31 2.84
C SER A 346 -25.36 1.19 2.83
N ALA A 347 -24.90 -0.06 2.84
CA ALA A 347 -25.73 -1.27 2.88
C ALA A 347 -26.85 -1.32 1.80
N THR A 348 -26.59 -0.74 0.63
CA THR A 348 -27.43 -0.88 -0.58
C THR A 348 -27.30 -2.28 -1.17
N LEU A 349 -28.42 -2.90 -1.58
CA LEU A 349 -28.44 -4.27 -2.15
C LEU A 349 -27.64 -5.30 -1.33
N LYS A 350 -27.51 -5.11 -0.01
CA LYS A 350 -26.59 -5.87 0.84
C LYS A 350 -26.80 -7.38 0.76
N ALA A 351 -28.06 -7.82 0.74
CA ALA A 351 -28.45 -9.21 0.73
C ALA A 351 -28.63 -9.82 -0.68
N ASN A 352 -28.33 -9.07 -1.75
CA ASN A 352 -28.51 -9.57 -3.12
C ASN A 352 -27.70 -10.85 -3.28
N ARG A 353 -28.28 -11.89 -3.85
CA ARG A 353 -27.60 -13.16 -4.18
C ARG A 353 -27.63 -13.36 -5.69
N THR A 354 -28.81 -13.37 -6.29
CA THR A 354 -29.00 -13.67 -7.72
C THR A 354 -29.60 -12.53 -8.54
N GLY A 355 -30.16 -11.51 -7.88
CA GLY A 355 -30.85 -10.41 -8.57
C GLY A 355 -29.95 -9.64 -9.53
N GLN A 356 -30.48 -9.29 -10.70
CA GLN A 356 -29.73 -8.67 -11.79
C GLN A 356 -30.34 -7.34 -12.25
N SER A 357 -29.54 -6.49 -12.86
CA SER A 357 -29.99 -5.22 -13.47
C SER A 357 -30.74 -4.29 -12.52
N ASN A 358 -30.40 -4.30 -11.22
CA ASN A 358 -31.00 -3.40 -10.24
C ASN A 358 -30.18 -2.12 -10.07
N VAL A 359 -30.85 -0.99 -9.87
CA VAL A 359 -30.24 0.28 -9.49
C VAL A 359 -30.73 0.64 -8.09
N ALA A 360 -29.85 0.72 -7.11
CA ALA A 360 -30.14 1.07 -5.73
C ALA A 360 -29.24 2.22 -5.27
N ILE A 361 -29.81 3.40 -5.01
CA ILE A 361 -29.09 4.60 -4.61
C ILE A 361 -29.71 5.14 -3.32
N GLY A 362 -28.93 5.29 -2.26
CA GLY A 362 -29.37 5.74 -0.94
C GLY A 362 -29.27 4.66 0.13
N THR A 363 -29.00 5.05 1.37
CA THR A 363 -28.77 4.11 2.48
C THR A 363 -29.95 3.13 2.64
N PHE A 364 -29.63 1.84 2.73
CA PHE A 364 -30.57 0.72 2.80
C PHE A 364 -31.57 0.58 1.64
N ALA A 365 -31.38 1.27 0.50
CA ALA A 365 -32.18 1.01 -0.69
C ALA A 365 -31.99 -0.47 -1.12
N MET A 366 -33.12 -1.18 -1.27
CA MET A 366 -33.16 -2.61 -1.61
C MET A 366 -32.28 -3.51 -0.72
N SER A 367 -32.03 -3.16 0.55
CA SER A 367 -31.03 -3.89 1.37
C SER A 367 -31.36 -5.37 1.61
N GLN A 368 -32.64 -5.73 1.56
CA GLN A 368 -33.17 -7.07 1.74
C GLN A 368 -33.46 -7.80 0.41
N ASN A 369 -33.15 -7.19 -0.74
CA ASN A 369 -33.32 -7.87 -2.02
C ASN A 369 -32.38 -9.08 -2.08
N LYS A 370 -32.92 -10.30 -2.25
CA LYS A 370 -32.13 -11.53 -2.47
C LYS A 370 -32.04 -11.91 -3.95
N GLU A 371 -33.12 -11.79 -4.70
CA GLU A 371 -33.25 -12.37 -6.06
C GLU A 371 -33.95 -11.46 -7.09
N LYS A 372 -34.53 -10.33 -6.64
CA LYS A 372 -35.32 -9.44 -7.48
C LYS A 372 -34.45 -8.77 -8.53
N SER A 373 -34.99 -8.60 -9.74
CA SER A 373 -34.25 -8.07 -10.89
C SER A 373 -34.96 -6.88 -11.53
N ALA A 374 -34.21 -6.08 -12.30
CA ALA A 374 -34.72 -4.95 -13.08
C ALA A 374 -35.48 -3.89 -12.26
N ASN A 375 -35.10 -3.68 -10.99
CA ASN A 375 -35.70 -2.65 -10.15
C ASN A 375 -34.83 -1.38 -10.08
N THR A 376 -35.47 -0.21 -9.99
CA THR A 376 -34.80 1.06 -9.70
C THR A 376 -35.29 1.58 -8.36
N ALA A 377 -34.40 1.81 -7.41
CA ALA A 377 -34.68 2.29 -6.06
C ALA A 377 -33.74 3.46 -5.74
N ILE A 378 -34.27 4.67 -5.59
CA ILE A 378 -33.49 5.87 -5.31
C ILE A 378 -34.10 6.57 -4.09
N GLY A 379 -33.42 6.52 -2.95
CA GLY A 379 -33.86 7.12 -1.69
C GLY A 379 -33.57 6.22 -0.49
N PHE A 380 -33.63 6.79 0.71
CA PHE A 380 -33.45 6.03 1.95
C PHE A 380 -34.56 4.97 2.08
N MET A 381 -34.15 3.69 2.22
CA MET A 381 -35.04 2.53 2.31
C MET A 381 -36.05 2.38 1.16
N ALA A 382 -35.81 2.96 -0.01
CA ALA A 382 -36.63 2.71 -1.20
C ALA A 382 -36.57 1.21 -1.58
N LEU A 383 -37.72 0.61 -1.89
CA LEU A 383 -37.85 -0.84 -2.20
C LEU A 383 -37.20 -1.77 -1.17
N ASN A 384 -37.09 -1.35 0.09
CA ASN A 384 -36.49 -2.16 1.15
C ASN A 384 -37.47 -3.21 1.71
N THR A 385 -37.89 -4.11 0.83
CA THR A 385 -38.92 -5.13 1.02
C THR A 385 -38.27 -6.47 1.37
N SER A 386 -38.80 -7.19 2.36
CA SER A 386 -38.34 -8.54 2.72
C SER A 386 -39.22 -9.57 2.02
N ASN A 387 -38.66 -10.36 1.11
CA ASN A 387 -39.37 -11.52 0.60
C ASN A 387 -38.39 -12.68 0.43
N GLU A 388 -38.84 -13.86 0.80
CA GLU A 388 -38.29 -15.12 0.32
C GLU A 388 -39.11 -15.53 -0.92
N ASP A 389 -38.43 -15.96 -1.99
CA ASP A 389 -38.96 -16.85 -3.04
C ASP A 389 -40.09 -16.40 -3.99
N THR A 390 -40.52 -15.14 -4.01
CA THR A 390 -41.39 -14.62 -5.10
C THR A 390 -40.69 -13.55 -5.93
N VAL A 391 -40.71 -13.69 -7.26
CA VAL A 391 -40.00 -12.78 -8.18
C VAL A 391 -40.74 -11.43 -8.22
N VAL A 392 -40.17 -10.40 -7.60
CA VAL A 392 -40.76 -9.05 -7.56
C VAL A 392 -39.86 -8.11 -8.36
N SER A 393 -40.07 -8.08 -9.67
CA SER A 393 -39.19 -7.40 -10.62
C SER A 393 -39.89 -6.21 -11.29
N ASN A 394 -39.10 -5.36 -11.95
CA ASN A 394 -39.58 -4.24 -12.78
C ASN A 394 -40.28 -3.10 -12.01
N ASN A 395 -39.89 -2.83 -10.77
CA ASN A 395 -40.40 -1.67 -10.03
C ASN A 395 -39.45 -0.46 -10.08
N THR A 396 -40.02 0.74 -10.17
CA THR A 396 -39.30 2.01 -10.02
C THR A 396 -39.79 2.71 -8.76
N ALA A 397 -38.90 2.99 -7.80
CA ALA A 397 -39.18 3.67 -6.55
C ALA A 397 -38.18 4.81 -6.36
N VAL A 398 -38.65 6.05 -6.35
CA VAL A 398 -37.83 7.25 -6.18
C VAL A 398 -38.40 8.09 -5.06
N GLY A 399 -37.76 8.12 -3.91
CA GLY A 399 -38.18 8.86 -2.72
C GLY A 399 -37.86 8.15 -1.42
N TYR A 400 -38.00 8.86 -0.30
CA TYR A 400 -37.91 8.28 1.03
C TYR A 400 -38.98 7.20 1.20
N LYS A 401 -38.58 5.95 1.47
CA LYS A 401 -39.47 4.80 1.69
C LYS A 401 -40.50 4.54 0.56
N ALA A 402 -40.26 5.00 -0.67
CA ALA A 402 -41.11 4.64 -1.80
C ALA A 402 -41.10 3.12 -2.01
N LEU A 403 -42.26 2.50 -2.16
CA LEU A 403 -42.44 1.03 -2.30
C LEU A 403 -41.69 0.21 -1.23
N LYS A 404 -41.60 0.69 0.02
CA LYS A 404 -40.85 0.00 1.08
C LYS A 404 -41.45 -1.38 1.43
N GLY A 405 -42.74 -1.60 1.20
CA GLY A 405 -43.50 -2.72 1.75
C GLY A 405 -44.06 -2.39 3.14
N GLY A 406 -45.12 -3.10 3.53
CA GLY A 406 -45.88 -2.90 4.76
C GLY A 406 -45.05 -2.93 6.06
N TYR A 407 -45.68 -2.61 7.19
CA TYR A 407 -45.10 -2.85 8.52
C TYR A 407 -46.04 -3.75 9.34
N PRO A 408 -45.58 -4.86 9.95
CA PRO A 408 -44.23 -5.45 9.84
C PRO A 408 -43.86 -5.72 8.38
N ILE A 409 -42.58 -5.86 8.06
CA ILE A 409 -42.11 -5.94 6.67
C ILE A 409 -42.84 -7.10 5.97
N GLU A 410 -43.89 -6.77 5.23
CA GLU A 410 -44.73 -7.73 4.54
C GLU A 410 -44.16 -7.96 3.14
N GLU A 411 -44.42 -9.14 2.60
CA GLU A 411 -44.03 -9.48 1.24
C GLU A 411 -44.63 -8.46 0.27
N CYS A 412 -43.80 -7.60 -0.30
CA CYS A 412 -44.20 -6.77 -1.44
C CYS A 412 -43.99 -7.61 -2.69
N THR A 413 -45.04 -8.28 -3.16
CA THR A 413 -45.06 -9.12 -4.39
C THR A 413 -45.40 -8.34 -5.65
N GLY A 414 -45.82 -7.07 -5.53
CA GLY A 414 -46.23 -6.22 -6.64
C GLY A 414 -45.13 -5.97 -7.68
N GLN A 415 -45.46 -6.11 -8.96
CA GLN A 415 -44.55 -5.93 -10.10
C GLN A 415 -44.97 -4.75 -10.98
N ASN A 416 -44.04 -4.26 -11.81
CA ASN A 416 -44.31 -3.24 -12.82
C ASN A 416 -44.88 -1.93 -12.23
N ASN A 417 -44.54 -1.59 -10.98
CA ASN A 417 -45.02 -0.37 -10.33
C ASN A 417 -44.01 0.77 -10.47
N THR A 418 -44.50 1.99 -10.68
CA THR A 418 -43.72 3.23 -10.61
C THR A 418 -44.21 4.08 -9.44
N ALA A 419 -43.33 4.38 -8.50
CA ALA A 419 -43.61 5.21 -7.34
C ALA A 419 -42.57 6.31 -7.17
N ILE A 420 -42.97 7.55 -7.43
CA ILE A 420 -42.11 8.72 -7.33
C ILE A 420 -42.68 9.66 -6.27
N GLY A 421 -41.97 9.84 -5.17
CA GLY A 421 -42.38 10.67 -4.04
C GLY A 421 -42.12 10.01 -2.69
N SER A 422 -42.06 10.82 -1.64
CA SER A 422 -41.89 10.31 -0.28
C SER A 422 -43.11 9.47 0.12
N GLU A 423 -42.87 8.25 0.59
CA GLU A 423 -43.90 7.30 1.06
C GLU A 423 -44.97 6.97 0.01
N SER A 424 -44.66 7.16 -1.28
CA SER A 424 -45.54 6.74 -2.37
C SER A 424 -45.58 5.22 -2.45
N MET A 425 -46.78 4.65 -2.53
CA MET A 425 -47.02 3.20 -2.55
C MET A 425 -46.32 2.43 -1.41
N GLN A 426 -46.17 3.03 -0.24
CA GLN A 426 -45.38 2.43 0.83
C GLN A 426 -45.86 1.03 1.25
N HIS A 427 -47.17 0.79 1.26
CA HIS A 427 -47.77 -0.46 1.74
C HIS A 427 -48.20 -1.44 0.63
N ASN A 428 -47.75 -1.25 -0.61
CA ASN A 428 -48.07 -2.17 -1.71
C ASN A 428 -47.56 -3.59 -1.43
N THR A 429 -48.47 -4.54 -1.21
CA THR A 429 -48.15 -5.94 -0.92
C THR A 429 -48.29 -6.85 -2.14
N GLY A 430 -49.09 -6.48 -3.14
CA GLY A 430 -49.30 -7.30 -4.35
C GLY A 430 -49.80 -6.56 -5.59
N GLY A 431 -50.15 -5.27 -5.49
CA GLY A 431 -50.63 -4.49 -6.63
C GLY A 431 -49.65 -4.45 -7.80
N ILE A 432 -50.16 -4.62 -9.02
CA ILE A 432 -49.36 -4.70 -10.26
C ILE A 432 -49.68 -3.49 -11.15
N GLY A 433 -48.66 -2.95 -11.81
CA GLY A 433 -48.87 -1.97 -12.89
C GLY A 433 -49.38 -0.61 -12.44
N ASN A 434 -49.16 -0.24 -11.17
CA ASN A 434 -49.58 1.07 -10.67
C ASN A 434 -48.52 2.14 -10.97
N THR A 435 -48.96 3.34 -11.32
CA THR A 435 -48.09 4.50 -11.55
C THR A 435 -48.48 5.63 -10.62
N THR A 436 -47.52 6.09 -9.81
CA THR A 436 -47.75 7.11 -8.79
C THR A 436 -46.66 8.17 -8.81
N THR A 437 -47.07 9.43 -8.71
CA THR A 437 -46.16 10.57 -8.59
C THR A 437 -46.74 11.58 -7.61
N GLY A 438 -46.17 11.64 -6.42
CA GLY A 438 -46.68 12.46 -5.33
C GLY A 438 -46.22 11.98 -3.96
N MET A 439 -46.20 12.90 -2.99
CA MET A 439 -46.00 12.50 -1.60
C MET A 439 -47.25 11.77 -1.11
N GLN A 440 -47.04 10.60 -0.50
CA GLN A 440 -48.10 9.77 0.06
C GLN A 440 -49.23 9.43 -0.94
N SER A 441 -48.93 9.34 -2.24
CA SER A 441 -49.87 8.84 -3.23
C SER A 441 -49.98 7.32 -3.16
N LEU A 442 -51.22 6.80 -3.21
CA LEU A 442 -51.50 5.36 -3.19
C LEU A 442 -50.87 4.62 -1.98
N THR A 443 -50.68 5.31 -0.85
CA THR A 443 -49.87 4.81 0.28
C THR A 443 -50.38 3.51 0.88
N ASN A 444 -51.70 3.34 1.02
CA ASN A 444 -52.33 2.14 1.61
C ASN A 444 -52.73 1.07 0.60
N ASN A 445 -52.32 1.18 -0.67
CA ASN A 445 -52.58 0.15 -1.68
C ASN A 445 -51.99 -1.16 -1.22
N THR A 446 -52.78 -2.23 -1.17
CA THR A 446 -52.32 -3.58 -0.86
C THR A 446 -52.23 -4.37 -2.15
N THR A 447 -53.36 -4.69 -2.79
CA THR A 447 -53.44 -5.52 -4.02
C THR A 447 -54.04 -4.81 -5.23
N GLY A 448 -54.52 -3.56 -5.07
CA GLY A 448 -55.07 -2.78 -6.17
C GLY A 448 -54.09 -2.62 -7.33
N SER A 449 -54.57 -2.80 -8.56
CA SER A 449 -53.75 -2.88 -9.77
C SER A 449 -54.19 -1.90 -10.85
N TYR A 450 -53.25 -1.53 -11.72
CA TYR A 450 -53.48 -0.61 -12.86
C TYR A 450 -54.01 0.78 -12.46
N ASN A 451 -53.65 1.27 -11.28
CA ASN A 451 -54.02 2.61 -10.82
C ASN A 451 -53.00 3.67 -11.23
N CYS A 452 -53.45 4.87 -11.55
CA CYS A 452 -52.63 6.05 -11.84
C CYS A 452 -52.94 7.17 -10.84
N ALA A 453 -52.01 7.54 -9.96
CA ALA A 453 -52.22 8.57 -8.94
C ALA A 453 -51.13 9.67 -9.01
N ILE A 454 -51.53 10.89 -9.37
CA ILE A 454 -50.62 12.01 -9.53
C ILE A 454 -51.06 13.17 -8.62
N GLY A 455 -50.24 13.50 -7.62
CA GLY A 455 -50.50 14.59 -6.66
C GLY A 455 -50.28 14.20 -5.21
N LEU A 456 -50.39 15.18 -4.32
CA LEU A 456 -50.27 14.97 -2.87
C LEU A 456 -51.46 14.15 -2.35
N ARG A 457 -51.19 13.02 -1.69
CA ARG A 457 -52.20 12.15 -1.06
C ARG A 457 -53.32 11.71 -2.01
N THR A 458 -53.02 11.63 -3.30
CA THR A 458 -53.94 11.12 -4.30
C THR A 458 -54.16 9.62 -4.06
N MET A 459 -55.42 9.17 -3.98
CA MET A 459 -55.77 7.77 -3.73
C MET A 459 -55.15 7.15 -2.47
N SER A 460 -54.93 7.92 -1.41
CA SER A 460 -54.15 7.47 -0.24
C SER A 460 -54.74 6.25 0.48
N GLU A 461 -56.07 6.12 0.51
CA GLU A 461 -56.79 5.02 1.19
C GLU A 461 -57.24 3.89 0.25
N ASN A 462 -56.86 3.92 -1.03
CA ASN A 462 -57.15 2.80 -1.93
C ASN A 462 -56.38 1.57 -1.48
N THR A 463 -57.08 0.48 -1.17
CA THR A 463 -56.48 -0.78 -0.72
C THR A 463 -56.47 -1.81 -1.86
N ILE A 464 -57.64 -2.08 -2.46
CA ILE A 464 -57.81 -3.16 -3.46
C ILE A 464 -58.40 -2.68 -4.79
N GLY A 465 -58.92 -1.45 -4.87
CA GLY A 465 -59.54 -0.91 -6.08
C GLY A 465 -58.58 -0.85 -7.26
N ASN A 466 -59.09 -1.10 -8.46
CA ASN A 466 -58.35 -1.27 -9.71
C ASN A 466 -58.77 -0.26 -10.78
N ASN A 467 -57.88 -0.02 -11.74
CA ASN A 467 -58.15 0.80 -12.93
C ASN A 467 -58.63 2.23 -12.61
N ASN A 468 -58.22 2.79 -11.47
CA ASN A 468 -58.55 4.16 -11.11
C ASN A 468 -57.49 5.14 -11.61
N VAL A 469 -57.91 6.30 -12.08
CA VAL A 469 -57.04 7.39 -12.53
C VAL A 469 -57.36 8.63 -11.71
N ALA A 470 -56.40 9.15 -10.97
CA ALA A 470 -56.54 10.36 -10.19
C ALA A 470 -55.38 11.34 -10.41
N THR A 471 -55.71 12.60 -10.65
CA THR A 471 -54.75 13.69 -10.79
C THR A 471 -55.22 14.91 -10.02
N GLY A 472 -54.45 15.35 -9.02
CA GLY A 472 -54.79 16.46 -8.13
C GLY A 472 -54.61 16.08 -6.67
N ALA A 473 -54.38 17.09 -5.81
CA ALA A 473 -54.25 16.86 -4.38
C ALA A 473 -55.55 16.28 -3.82
N TRP A 474 -55.44 15.19 -3.06
CA TRP A 474 -56.58 14.47 -2.45
C TRP A 474 -57.65 13.95 -3.42
N ALA A 475 -57.38 13.87 -4.73
CA ALA A 475 -58.29 13.21 -5.66
C ALA A 475 -58.39 11.71 -5.32
N LEU A 476 -59.62 11.17 -5.26
CA LEU A 476 -59.91 9.79 -4.82
C LEU A 476 -59.32 9.41 -3.45
N SER A 477 -59.08 10.36 -2.54
CA SER A 477 -58.36 10.09 -1.28
C SER A 477 -58.97 8.96 -0.46
N SER A 478 -60.29 8.82 -0.44
CA SER A 478 -61.05 7.79 0.28
C SER A 478 -61.71 6.75 -0.64
N ASN A 479 -61.02 6.37 -1.73
CA ASN A 479 -61.47 5.32 -2.65
C ASN A 479 -60.98 3.94 -2.22
N ILE A 480 -61.63 3.28 -1.24
CA ILE A 480 -61.09 2.07 -0.61
C ILE A 480 -61.02 0.87 -1.57
N GLU A 481 -62.16 0.46 -2.14
CA GLU A 481 -62.29 -0.76 -2.97
C GLU A 481 -62.81 -0.50 -4.38
N ALA A 482 -63.18 0.74 -4.70
CA ALA A 482 -63.93 1.01 -5.93
C ALA A 482 -63.04 0.98 -7.18
N ASP A 483 -63.62 0.50 -8.27
CA ASP A 483 -62.94 0.26 -9.55
C ASP A 483 -63.34 1.28 -10.63
N GLY A 484 -62.39 1.58 -11.52
CA GLY A 484 -62.68 2.24 -12.79
C GLY A 484 -63.03 3.72 -12.69
N ASN A 485 -62.62 4.42 -11.63
CA ASN A 485 -62.95 5.82 -11.42
C ASN A 485 -61.89 6.76 -12.02
N THR A 486 -62.32 7.88 -12.61
CA THR A 486 -61.45 8.94 -13.14
C THR A 486 -61.70 10.24 -12.39
N ALA A 487 -60.69 10.79 -11.72
CA ALA A 487 -60.77 11.99 -10.90
C ALA A 487 -59.66 12.99 -11.26
N ILE A 488 -60.02 14.09 -11.93
CA ILE A 488 -59.07 15.11 -12.37
C ILE A 488 -59.45 16.44 -11.74
N GLY A 489 -58.69 16.87 -10.73
CA GLY A 489 -58.93 18.09 -9.96
C GLY A 489 -58.58 17.90 -8.49
N SER A 490 -58.31 18.99 -7.77
CA SER A 490 -58.12 18.91 -6.32
C SER A 490 -59.41 18.44 -5.65
N ALA A 491 -59.32 17.43 -4.79
CA ALA A 491 -60.44 16.81 -4.07
C ALA A 491 -61.62 16.36 -4.95
N SER A 492 -61.40 16.09 -6.25
CA SER A 492 -62.40 15.44 -7.09
C SER A 492 -62.59 13.99 -6.66
N LEU A 493 -63.84 13.52 -6.54
CA LEU A 493 -64.16 12.19 -6.02
C LEU A 493 -63.49 11.89 -4.66
N TYR A 494 -63.37 12.90 -3.79
CA TYR A 494 -62.64 12.77 -2.53
C TYR A 494 -63.09 11.55 -1.71
N ASN A 495 -64.40 11.35 -1.57
CA ASN A 495 -65.01 10.20 -0.92
C ASN A 495 -65.84 9.42 -1.93
N ASN A 496 -65.32 8.29 -2.40
CA ASN A 496 -65.93 7.48 -3.44
C ASN A 496 -65.91 5.98 -3.09
N ILE A 497 -67.06 5.32 -3.00
CA ILE A 497 -67.16 3.86 -2.87
C ILE A 497 -67.80 3.24 -4.13
N GLY A 498 -68.38 4.06 -5.01
CA GLY A 498 -68.98 3.62 -6.28
C GLY A 498 -67.99 3.44 -7.43
N ASN A 499 -68.38 2.62 -8.42
CA ASN A 499 -67.54 2.25 -9.56
C ASN A 499 -67.86 3.08 -10.82
N TYR A 500 -66.87 3.19 -11.71
CA TYR A 500 -67.01 3.76 -13.05
C TYR A 500 -67.45 5.25 -13.08
N ASN A 501 -67.05 6.04 -12.08
CA ASN A 501 -67.39 7.46 -12.01
C ASN A 501 -66.29 8.33 -12.61
N THR A 502 -66.67 9.40 -13.33
CA THR A 502 -65.77 10.40 -13.90
C THR A 502 -66.04 11.76 -13.29
N ALA A 503 -65.05 12.37 -12.66
CA ALA A 503 -65.10 13.72 -12.12
C ALA A 503 -63.94 14.56 -12.64
N VAL A 504 -64.24 15.67 -13.29
CA VAL A 504 -63.24 16.60 -13.84
C VAL A 504 -63.55 18.03 -13.36
N GLY A 505 -62.75 18.53 -12.42
CA GLY A 505 -62.93 19.83 -11.79
C GLY A 505 -62.61 19.78 -10.29
N MET A 506 -62.25 20.92 -9.72
CA MET A 506 -62.01 21.02 -8.27
C MET A 506 -63.29 20.68 -7.50
N GLU A 507 -63.20 19.74 -6.54
CA GLU A 507 -64.32 19.26 -5.74
C GLU A 507 -65.51 18.73 -6.58
N SER A 508 -65.27 18.37 -7.85
CA SER A 508 -66.28 17.70 -8.67
C SER A 508 -66.57 16.32 -8.08
N MET A 509 -67.85 16.00 -7.89
CA MET A 509 -68.31 14.76 -7.29
C MET A 509 -67.63 14.44 -5.95
N GLY A 510 -67.45 15.44 -5.09
CA GLY A 510 -66.67 15.30 -3.85
C GLY A 510 -67.13 14.16 -2.95
N PHE A 511 -68.45 13.93 -2.84
CA PHE A 511 -69.03 12.80 -2.12
C PHE A 511 -69.88 11.94 -3.06
N ASN A 512 -69.40 10.72 -3.34
CA ASN A 512 -70.13 9.69 -4.07
C ASN A 512 -70.13 8.38 -3.28
N ILE A 513 -71.19 8.08 -2.53
CA ILE A 513 -71.17 6.89 -1.66
C ILE A 513 -71.27 5.64 -2.52
N ASP A 514 -72.44 5.33 -3.08
CA ASP A 514 -72.64 4.10 -3.87
C ASP A 514 -72.89 4.33 -5.37
N GLY A 515 -73.04 5.59 -5.80
CA GLY A 515 -73.41 5.93 -7.17
C GLY A 515 -72.43 5.40 -8.21
N ARG A 516 -72.94 4.87 -9.32
CA ARG A 516 -72.15 4.27 -10.41
C ARG A 516 -72.38 4.97 -11.74
N ASN A 517 -71.37 4.91 -12.61
CA ASN A 517 -71.44 5.44 -13.98
C ASN A 517 -71.81 6.94 -14.04
N ASN A 518 -71.44 7.72 -13.03
CA ASN A 518 -71.73 9.16 -13.01
C ASN A 518 -70.63 9.96 -13.69
N THR A 519 -71.00 11.05 -14.36
CA THR A 519 -70.07 12.01 -14.96
C THR A 519 -70.33 13.41 -14.40
N ALA A 520 -69.31 14.01 -13.77
CA ALA A 520 -69.36 15.37 -13.24
C ALA A 520 -68.20 16.20 -13.79
N VAL A 521 -68.48 17.19 -14.62
CA VAL A 521 -67.50 18.12 -15.17
C VAL A 521 -67.78 19.50 -14.61
N GLY A 522 -66.74 20.27 -14.26
CA GLY A 522 -66.86 21.59 -13.64
C GLY A 522 -66.53 21.62 -12.14
N LYS A 523 -66.23 22.81 -11.62
CA LYS A 523 -65.97 23.01 -10.18
C LYS A 523 -67.24 22.73 -9.38
N GLN A 524 -67.14 21.87 -8.35
CA GLN A 524 -68.27 21.50 -7.47
C GLN A 524 -69.50 20.98 -8.23
N SER A 525 -69.28 20.37 -9.40
CA SER A 525 -70.33 19.71 -10.18
C SER A 525 -70.74 18.41 -9.47
N LEU A 526 -72.04 18.17 -9.32
CA LEU A 526 -72.61 17.03 -8.57
C LEU A 526 -71.96 16.81 -7.18
N PRO A 527 -71.92 17.80 -6.27
CA PRO A 527 -71.05 17.76 -5.10
C PRO A 527 -71.41 16.64 -4.10
N ASN A 528 -72.68 16.21 -4.08
CA ASN A 528 -73.17 15.10 -3.27
C ASN A 528 -74.03 14.17 -4.14
N ASN A 529 -73.61 12.91 -4.25
CA ASN A 529 -74.36 11.83 -4.88
C ASN A 529 -74.34 10.61 -3.96
N THR A 530 -75.40 10.38 -3.21
CA THR A 530 -75.43 9.29 -2.23
C THR A 530 -75.55 7.93 -2.95
N ASP A 531 -76.44 7.82 -3.94
CA ASP A 531 -76.89 6.54 -4.50
C ASP A 531 -77.40 6.68 -5.95
N GLY A 532 -77.24 7.85 -6.59
CA GLY A 532 -77.64 8.05 -7.96
C GLY A 532 -76.70 7.39 -8.96
N ASP A 533 -77.26 6.68 -9.94
CA ASP A 533 -76.52 6.04 -11.03
C ASP A 533 -76.77 6.78 -12.36
N ASN A 534 -75.77 6.77 -13.25
CA ASN A 534 -75.85 7.32 -14.62
C ASN A 534 -76.18 8.83 -14.67
N ASN A 535 -75.82 9.59 -13.63
CA ASN A 535 -75.99 11.04 -13.64
C ASN A 535 -74.95 11.72 -14.52
N THR A 536 -75.34 12.81 -15.17
CA THR A 536 -74.42 13.71 -15.86
C THR A 536 -74.64 15.14 -15.38
N SER A 537 -73.58 15.79 -14.90
CA SER A 537 -73.53 17.19 -14.48
C SER A 537 -72.34 17.85 -15.16
N ILE A 538 -72.52 19.00 -15.79
CA ILE A 538 -71.50 19.71 -16.58
C ILE A 538 -71.43 21.18 -16.16
#